data_AF-A0A1F7J6R5-F1
#
_entry.id   AF-A0A1F7J6R5-F1
#
_cell.length_a   1.000
_cell.length_b   1.000
_cell.length_c   1.000
_cell.angle_alpha   90.00
_cell.angle_beta   90.00
_cell.angle_gamma   90.00
#
_symmetry.space_group_name_H-M   'P 1'
#
loop_
_entity.id
_entity.type
_entity.pdbx_description
1 polymer ?
#
loop_
_entity_poly.entity_id
_entity_poly.type
_entity_poly.pdbx_seq_one_letter_code
_entity_poly.pdbx_strand_id
1 'polypeptide(L)'
;MQSEDKFITKVASRKFNTKEKKIINPVYFNVGIYLIIPFLLGIFAGIKLDEKFNSKPFFAIIGIILGTASSLYNLWKLTKE
;
A
#
# COMPACT_ATOMS: atom_id res chain seq x y z
N MET A 1 33.49 -38.01 26.25
CA MET A 1 34.42 -36.89 26.02
C MET A 1 34.49 -36.47 24.55
N GLN A 2 35.25 -37.13 23.65
CA GLN A 2 35.43 -36.66 22.27
C GLN A 2 34.15 -36.71 21.38
N SER A 3 33.18 -37.53 21.76
CA SER A 3 31.87 -37.62 21.11
C SER A 3 30.96 -36.44 21.46
N GLU A 4 30.98 -35.99 22.71
CA GLU A 4 30.13 -34.90 23.23
C GLU A 4 30.48 -33.56 22.59
N ASP A 5 31.77 -33.29 22.39
CA ASP A 5 32.25 -32.05 21.75
C ASP A 5 31.74 -31.93 20.30
N LYS A 6 31.63 -33.06 19.57
CA LYS A 6 31.03 -33.09 18.23
C LYS A 6 29.53 -32.83 18.26
N PHE A 7 28.82 -33.30 19.29
CA PHE A 7 27.40 -33.01 19.46
C PHE A 7 27.17 -31.53 19.78
N ILE A 8 27.94 -30.94 20.69
CA ILE A 8 27.83 -29.51 21.04
C ILE A 8 28.17 -28.62 19.84
N THR A 9 29.21 -28.95 19.06
CA THR A 9 29.57 -28.22 17.83
C THR A 9 28.48 -28.30 16.76
N LYS A 10 27.75 -29.43 16.67
CA LYS A 10 26.65 -29.62 15.71
C LYS A 10 25.37 -28.88 16.12
N VAL A 11 25.12 -28.73 17.43
CA VAL A 11 23.97 -27.98 17.94
C VAL A 11 24.19 -26.47 17.84
N ALA A 12 25.41 -25.99 18.07
CA ALA A 12 25.77 -24.57 17.96
C ALA A 12 25.71 -24.00 16.52
N SER A 13 25.82 -24.85 15.50
CA SER A 13 25.80 -24.45 14.09
C SER A 13 24.40 -24.40 13.45
N ARG A 14 23.33 -24.68 14.21
CA ARG A 14 21.95 -24.37 13.79
C ARG A 14 21.73 -22.86 13.81
N LYS A 15 22.29 -22.18 12.81
CA LYS A 15 21.89 -20.83 12.40
C LYS A 15 20.37 -20.88 12.21
N PHE A 16 19.63 -20.19 13.07
CA PHE A 16 18.23 -19.90 12.84
C PHE A 16 18.16 -19.10 11.54
N ASN A 17 17.96 -19.80 10.43
CA ASN A 17 17.67 -19.20 9.14
C ASN A 17 16.22 -18.74 9.22
N THR A 18 16.00 -17.63 9.91
CA THR A 18 14.80 -16.83 9.80
C THR A 18 14.77 -16.31 8.37
N LYS A 19 14.24 -17.14 7.46
CA LYS A 19 13.98 -16.74 6.08
C LYS A 19 13.14 -15.47 6.17
N GLU A 20 13.78 -14.35 5.86
CA GLU A 20 13.14 -13.05 5.87
C GLU A 20 11.87 -13.15 5.01
N LYS A 21 10.73 -12.92 5.66
CA LYS A 21 9.42 -12.92 5.01
C LYS A 21 9.37 -11.71 4.08
N LYS A 22 9.92 -11.84 2.87
CA LYS A 22 9.73 -10.90 1.76
C LYS A 22 8.32 -11.12 1.17
N ILE A 23 7.29 -10.87 1.98
CA ILE A 23 5.89 -11.21 1.65
C ILE A 23 5.21 -10.16 0.77
N ILE A 24 5.77 -8.96 0.69
CA ILE A 24 5.20 -7.86 -0.07
C ILE A 24 6.28 -7.28 -0.98
N ASN A 25 6.08 -7.42 -2.28
CA ASN A 25 6.84 -6.64 -3.24
C ASN A 25 6.40 -5.18 -3.08
N PRO A 26 7.28 -4.27 -2.62
CA PRO A 26 6.93 -2.89 -2.29
C PRO A 26 6.35 -2.12 -3.48
N VAL A 27 6.59 -2.60 -4.70
CA VAL A 27 6.05 -2.01 -5.94
C VAL A 27 4.52 -2.03 -5.94
N TYR A 28 3.88 -3.16 -5.62
CA TYR A 28 2.41 -3.24 -5.63
C TYR A 28 1.76 -2.40 -4.53
N PHE A 29 2.43 -2.30 -3.38
CA PHE A 29 1.97 -1.46 -2.28
C PHE A 29 2.01 0.02 -2.66
N ASN A 30 3.09 0.47 -3.29
CA ASN A 30 3.21 1.85 -3.78
C ASN A 30 2.12 2.15 -4.81
N VAL A 31 1.93 1.28 -5.80
CA VAL A 31 0.87 1.44 -6.82
C VAL A 31 -0.51 1.58 -6.16
N GLY A 32 -0.82 0.76 -5.16
CA GLY A 32 -2.06 0.85 -4.40
C GLY A 32 -2.25 2.21 -3.72
N ILE A 33 -1.19 2.76 -3.11
CA ILE A 33 -1.22 4.09 -2.49
C ILE A 33 -1.48 5.19 -3.54
N TYR A 34 -0.83 5.13 -4.71
CA TYR A 34 -1.02 6.11 -5.79
C TYR A 34 -2.45 6.15 -6.34
N LEU A 35 -3.20 5.05 -6.21
CA LEU A 35 -4.61 4.95 -6.58
C LEU A 35 -5.53 5.40 -5.44
N ILE A 36 -5.33 4.88 -4.23
CA ILE A 36 -6.26 5.07 -3.12
C ILE A 36 -6.24 6.51 -2.61
N ILE A 37 -5.08 7.14 -2.50
CA ILE A 37 -4.94 8.50 -1.95
C ILE A 37 -5.79 9.51 -2.74
N PRO A 38 -5.60 9.72 -4.06
CA PRO A 38 -6.37 10.71 -4.80
C PRO A 38 -7.87 10.37 -4.87
N PHE A 39 -8.23 9.09 -4.93
CA PHE A 39 -9.63 8.66 -4.93
C PHE A 39 -10.35 9.03 -3.63
N LEU A 40 -9.77 8.64 -2.48
CA LEU A 40 -10.34 8.97 -1.16
C LEU A 40 -10.38 10.47 -0.95
N LEU A 41 -9.31 11.19 -1.33
CA LEU A 41 -9.23 12.64 -1.17
C LEU A 41 -10.35 13.35 -1.95
N GLY A 42 -10.62 12.92 -3.19
CA GLY A 42 -11.73 13.43 -3.99
C GLY A 42 -13.10 13.18 -3.35
N ILE A 43 -13.34 11.96 -2.84
CA ILE A 43 -14.59 11.60 -2.15
C ILE A 43 -14.79 12.45 -0.90
N PHE A 44 -13.80 12.47 0.01
CA PHE A 44 -13.91 13.20 1.27
C PHE A 44 -14.06 14.71 1.05
N ALA A 45 -13.34 15.27 0.07
CA ALA A 45 -13.51 16.67 -0.30
C ALA A 45 -14.93 16.93 -0.84
N GLY A 46 -15.44 16.05 -1.72
CA GLY A 46 -16.77 16.16 -2.29
C GLY A 46 -17.88 16.09 -1.25
N ILE A 47 -17.82 15.14 -0.31
CA ILE A 47 -18.80 15.02 0.79
C ILE A 47 -18.76 16.26 1.69
N LYS A 48 -17.56 16.72 2.09
CA LYS A 48 -17.44 17.92 2.92
C LYS A 48 -17.98 19.17 2.22
N LEU A 49 -17.84 19.27 0.91
CA LEU A 49 -18.40 20.34 0.11
C LEU A 49 -19.94 20.22 0.05
N ASP A 50 -20.47 19.02 -0.17
CA ASP A 50 -21.91 18.78 -0.16
C ASP A 50 -22.55 19.16 1.19
N GLU A 51 -21.91 18.79 2.30
CA GLU A 51 -22.34 19.19 3.66
C GLU A 51 -22.28 20.71 3.84
N LYS A 52 -21.20 21.36 3.38
CA LYS A 52 -21.02 22.82 3.54
C LYS A 52 -22.04 23.63 2.72
N PHE A 53 -22.41 23.14 1.54
CA PHE A 53 -23.32 23.84 0.63
C PHE A 53 -24.77 23.34 0.71
N ASN A 54 -25.08 22.36 1.58
CA ASN A 54 -26.36 21.66 1.63
C ASN A 54 -26.83 21.19 0.23
N SER A 55 -25.87 20.85 -0.65
CA SER A 55 -26.22 20.30 -1.94
C SER A 55 -26.58 18.82 -1.78
N LYS A 56 -27.48 18.35 -2.64
CA LYS A 56 -27.57 16.92 -3.00
C LYS A 56 -26.17 16.41 -3.37
N PRO A 57 -25.88 15.09 -3.36
CA PRO A 57 -24.52 14.52 -3.45
C PRO A 57 -23.80 14.78 -4.79
N PHE A 58 -23.63 16.05 -5.15
CA PHE A 58 -23.22 16.54 -6.45
C PHE A 58 -21.72 16.76 -6.43
N PHE A 59 -21.19 17.41 -5.39
CA PHE A 59 -19.76 17.54 -5.20
C PHE A 59 -19.10 16.19 -4.90
N ALA A 60 -19.79 15.26 -4.22
CA ALA A 60 -19.34 13.89 -4.04
C ALA A 60 -19.20 13.16 -5.38
N ILE A 61 -20.19 13.27 -6.29
CA ILE A 61 -20.09 12.67 -7.63
C ILE A 61 -18.94 13.28 -8.42
N ILE A 62 -18.80 14.60 -8.43
CA ILE A 62 -17.68 15.30 -9.08
C ILE A 62 -16.35 14.84 -8.46
N GLY A 63 -16.28 14.75 -7.14
CA GLY A 63 -15.12 14.30 -6.38
C GLY A 63 -14.72 12.87 -6.72
N ILE A 64 -15.69 11.97 -6.90
CA ILE A 64 -15.46 10.58 -7.37
C ILE A 64 -14.88 10.59 -8.79
N ILE A 65 -15.46 11.37 -9.70
CA ILE A 65 -14.98 11.44 -11.09
C ILE A 65 -13.56 11.99 -11.13
N LEU A 66 -13.30 13.11 -10.45
CA LEU A 66 -11.98 13.73 -10.38
C LEU A 66 -10.97 12.82 -9.67
N GLY A 67 -11.34 12.23 -8.53
CA GLY A 67 -10.50 11.29 -7.79
C GLY A 67 -10.14 10.07 -8.63
N THR A 68 -11.09 9.52 -9.38
CA THR A 68 -10.85 8.42 -10.32
C THR A 68 -9.91 8.85 -11.45
N ALA A 69 -10.18 9.99 -12.09
CA ALA A 69 -9.35 10.51 -13.16
C ALA A 69 -7.91 10.79 -12.69
N SER A 70 -7.73 11.36 -11.49
CA SER A 70 -6.42 11.58 -10.87
C SER A 70 -5.72 10.26 -10.52
N SER A 71 -6.44 9.26 -10.03
CA SER A 71 -5.89 7.93 -9.75
C SER A 71 -5.35 7.28 -11.03
N LEU A 72 -6.14 7.31 -12.11
CA LEU A 72 -5.76 6.77 -13.41
C LEU A 72 -4.59 7.55 -14.02
N TYR A 73 -4.60 8.88 -13.91
CA TYR A 73 -3.51 9.72 -14.40
C TYR A 73 -2.20 9.44 -13.65
N ASN A 74 -2.25 9.32 -12.32
CA ASN A 74 -1.08 8.95 -11.51
C ASN A 74 -0.55 7.57 -11.88
N LEU A 75 -1.43 6.60 -12.11
CA LEU A 75 -1.03 5.25 -12.54
C LEU A 75 -0.40 5.26 -13.93
N TRP A 76 -0.99 6.00 -14.88
CA TRP A 76 -0.44 6.16 -16.21
C TRP A 76 0.94 6.81 -16.17
N LYS A 77 1.10 7.87 -15.37
CA LYS A 77 2.38 8.53 -15.16
C LYS A 77 3.43 7.57 -14.58
N LEU A 78 3.06 6.81 -13.55
CA LEU A 78 3.95 5.83 -12.89
C LEU A 78 4.40 4.71 -13.83
N THR A 79 3.58 4.35 -14.83
CA THR A 79 3.90 3.28 -15.79
C THR A 79 4.75 3.75 -16.97
N LYS A 80 4.82 5.07 -17.19
CA LYS A 80 5.54 5.68 -18.31
C LYS A 80 6.93 6.20 -17.92
N GLU A 81 7.20 6.30 -16.61
CA GLU A 81 8.54 6.49 -16.04
C GLU A 81 9.34 5.18 -16.07
#